data_AF-A0A0F9FXU9-F1
#
_entry.id   AF-A0A0F9FXU9-F1
#
_cell.length_a   1.000
_cell.length_b   1.000
_cell.length_c   1.000
_cell.angle_alpha   90.00
_cell.angle_beta   90.00
_cell.angle_gamma   90.00
#
_symmetry.space_group_name_H-M   'P 1'
#
loop_
_entity.id
_entity.type
_entity.pdbx_description
1 polymer ?
#
loop_
_entity_poly.entity_id
_entity_poly.type
_entity_poly.pdbx_seq_one_letter_code
_entity_poly.pdbx_strand_id
1 'polypeptide(L)'
;MEPPGVSRQILSHPTNETEAIELAVFQEHRYAFFYWNKWMRKNESANPPCLVSLDWHQDLCYPCETEKEWLDKLDLTSDAEVSLFSWAKLAGNNDGHILCAAYLNLIGDIYVHCRQELGQDTWKDEELIDNYGNRHAIKKFKTYKALQGALLNSSETSVFFDIDLDFFSIKNGLSDGSFEFTYLQEQEIRTMLDKDNPLIHWIFERLKGFTIATEPEHCGGLLRSNKFLDLISEIYFNPELFSPKCNWKWKPKY
;
A
#
# COMPACT_ATOMS: atom_id res chain seq x y z
N MET A 1 -3.96 16.23 12.32
CA MET A 1 -2.55 15.96 12.67
C MET A 1 -2.16 14.71 11.92
N GLU A 2 -1.01 14.69 11.26
CA GLU A 2 -0.55 13.47 10.56
C GLU A 2 0.17 12.54 11.55
N PRO A 3 0.21 11.22 11.28
CA PRO A 3 0.97 10.28 12.10
C PRO A 3 2.45 10.69 12.20
N PRO A 4 3.12 10.38 13.32
CA PRO A 4 4.52 10.74 13.50
C PRO A 4 5.42 10.00 12.51
N GLY A 5 6.48 10.67 12.05
CA GLY A 5 7.47 10.05 11.17
C GLY A 5 7.02 9.86 9.72
N VAL A 6 5.93 10.51 9.30
CA VAL A 6 5.47 10.49 7.92
C VAL A 6 6.07 11.65 7.11
N SER A 7 6.45 11.36 5.86
CA SER A 7 6.75 12.37 4.84
C SER A 7 5.74 12.26 3.71
N ARG A 8 5.28 13.40 3.17
CA ARG A 8 4.32 13.43 2.07
C ARG A 8 4.74 14.36 0.93
N GLN A 9 4.35 13.99 -0.27
CA GLN A 9 4.65 14.71 -1.50
C GLN A 9 3.37 14.82 -2.33
N ILE A 10 3.02 16.04 -2.75
CA ILE A 10 1.98 16.23 -3.77
C ILE A 10 2.68 16.16 -5.13
N LEU A 11 2.14 15.33 -6.03
CA LEU A 11 2.64 15.08 -7.37
C LEU A 11 1.53 15.34 -8.38
N SER A 12 1.86 15.77 -9.60
CA SER A 12 0.88 15.66 -10.70
C SER A 12 0.51 14.19 -10.89
N HIS A 13 -0.68 13.88 -11.37
CA HIS A 13 -1.04 12.49 -11.66
C HIS A 13 -0.10 11.92 -12.76
N PRO A 14 0.38 10.66 -12.63
CA PRO A 14 1.44 10.12 -13.50
C PRO A 14 1.04 10.06 -14.98
N THR A 15 -0.24 9.89 -15.28
CA THR A 15 -0.77 9.88 -16.66
C THR A 15 -1.63 11.12 -16.95
N ASN A 16 -2.74 11.31 -16.21
CA ASN A 16 -3.62 12.48 -16.30
C ASN A 16 -2.88 13.82 -15.99
N GLU A 17 -3.10 14.86 -16.81
CA GLU A 17 -2.43 16.16 -16.67
C GLU A 17 -3.20 17.15 -15.78
N THR A 18 -4.48 16.91 -15.53
CA THR A 18 -5.34 17.85 -14.77
C THR A 18 -5.53 17.44 -13.31
N GLU A 19 -5.05 16.26 -12.93
CA GLU A 19 -5.18 15.71 -11.59
C GLU A 19 -3.83 15.74 -10.85
N ALA A 20 -3.90 15.74 -9.52
CA ALA A 20 -2.77 15.57 -8.63
C ALA A 20 -3.06 14.41 -7.66
N ILE A 21 -2.01 13.71 -7.25
CA ILE A 21 -2.07 12.64 -6.25
C ILE A 21 -1.18 13.02 -5.07
N GLU A 22 -1.47 12.44 -3.91
CA GLU A 22 -0.60 12.50 -2.74
C GLU A 22 0.14 11.18 -2.61
N LEU A 23 1.46 11.27 -2.41
CA LEU A 23 2.31 10.16 -2.02
C LEU A 23 2.69 10.33 -0.55
N ALA A 24 2.61 9.26 0.23
CA ALA A 24 3.02 9.22 1.62
C ALA A 24 4.05 8.11 1.86
N VAL A 25 5.12 8.45 2.58
CA VAL A 25 6.17 7.51 3.02
C VAL A 25 6.23 7.51 4.54
N PHE A 26 6.22 6.32 5.13
CA PHE A 26 6.22 6.15 6.57
C PHE A 26 6.93 4.88 7.01
N GLN A 27 7.36 4.82 8.26
CA GLN A 27 8.07 3.65 8.77
C GLN A 27 7.15 2.47 9.09
N GLU A 28 6.01 2.72 9.73
CA GLU A 28 5.06 1.70 10.18
C GLU A 28 3.95 1.53 9.14
N HIS A 29 3.79 0.33 8.58
CA HIS A 29 2.81 0.09 7.50
C HIS A 29 1.37 0.47 7.86
N ARG A 30 0.95 0.30 9.13
CA ARG A 30 -0.38 0.71 9.63
C ARG A 30 -0.76 2.17 9.35
N TYR A 31 0.20 3.07 9.13
CA TYR A 31 -0.10 4.46 8.79
C TYR A 31 -0.72 4.62 7.39
N ALA A 32 -0.70 3.59 6.56
CA ALA A 32 -1.46 3.55 5.31
C ALA A 32 -2.96 3.78 5.56
N PHE A 33 -3.52 3.22 6.64
CA PHE A 33 -4.91 3.42 7.06
C PHE A 33 -5.31 4.90 7.13
N PHE A 34 -4.44 5.73 7.72
CA PHE A 34 -4.68 7.17 7.84
C PHE A 34 -4.81 7.84 6.47
N TYR A 35 -3.93 7.48 5.53
CA TYR A 35 -3.91 8.08 4.19
C TYR A 35 -5.09 7.61 3.35
N TRP A 36 -5.46 6.33 3.40
CA TRP A 36 -6.64 5.83 2.71
C TRP A 36 -7.90 6.54 3.22
N ASN A 37 -8.08 6.71 4.53
CA ASN A 37 -9.16 7.54 5.07
C ASN A 37 -9.09 8.99 4.55
N LYS A 38 -7.92 9.62 4.63
CA LYS A 38 -7.72 11.01 4.21
C LYS A 38 -8.09 11.24 2.75
N TRP A 39 -7.72 10.30 1.87
CA TRP A 39 -8.01 10.37 0.44
C TRP A 39 -9.47 10.04 0.13
N MET A 40 -10.05 9.07 0.83
CA MET A 40 -11.47 8.73 0.67
C MET A 40 -12.43 9.86 1.02
N ARG A 41 -12.12 10.69 2.01
CA ARG A 41 -12.95 11.88 2.31
C ARG A 41 -13.00 12.89 1.16
N LYS A 42 -12.05 12.83 0.23
CA LYS A 42 -12.02 13.65 -0.99
C LYS A 42 -12.54 12.91 -2.22
N ASN A 43 -12.88 11.63 -2.08
CA ASN A 43 -13.41 10.84 -3.16
C ASN A 43 -14.88 11.22 -3.42
N GLU A 44 -15.16 11.75 -4.60
CA GLU A 44 -16.52 12.09 -5.03
C GLU A 44 -17.27 10.87 -5.58
N SER A 45 -16.56 9.77 -5.85
CA SER A 45 -17.15 8.50 -6.31
C SER A 45 -17.87 7.77 -5.18
N ALA A 46 -18.97 7.09 -5.52
CA ALA A 46 -19.70 6.23 -4.60
C ALA A 46 -18.89 4.98 -4.18
N ASN A 47 -17.91 4.56 -4.99
CA ASN A 47 -17.10 3.37 -4.74
C ASN A 47 -15.68 3.77 -4.32
N PRO A 48 -15.12 3.12 -3.27
CA PRO A 48 -13.72 3.30 -2.92
C PRO A 48 -12.79 2.72 -3.99
N PRO A 49 -11.58 3.28 -4.18
CA PRO A 49 -10.52 2.67 -4.99
C PRO A 49 -10.15 1.28 -4.47
N CYS A 50 -9.84 0.34 -5.37
CA CYS A 50 -9.26 -0.93 -4.96
C CYS A 50 -7.86 -0.72 -4.38
N LEU A 51 -7.44 -1.62 -3.50
CA LEU A 51 -6.08 -1.64 -2.98
C LEU A 51 -5.23 -2.62 -3.79
N VAL A 52 -4.12 -2.13 -4.33
CA VAL A 52 -3.06 -2.98 -4.88
C VAL A 52 -1.84 -2.82 -3.99
N SER A 53 -1.48 -3.88 -3.27
CA SER A 53 -0.33 -3.88 -2.36
C SER A 53 0.75 -4.85 -2.81
N LEU A 54 2.00 -4.37 -2.81
CA LEU A 54 3.22 -5.19 -2.91
C LEU A 54 3.84 -5.26 -1.52
N ASP A 55 3.78 -6.42 -0.90
CA ASP A 55 4.08 -6.60 0.52
C ASP A 55 4.63 -8.01 0.75
N TRP A 56 5.67 -8.22 1.56
CA TRP A 56 6.10 -9.58 1.86
C TRP A 56 5.02 -10.35 2.63
N HIS A 57 4.38 -9.69 3.60
CA HIS A 57 3.29 -10.18 4.44
C HIS A 57 1.95 -10.03 3.73
N GLN A 58 0.91 -10.64 4.30
CA GLN A 58 -0.44 -10.49 3.78
C GLN A 58 -1.13 -9.24 4.34
N ASP A 59 -0.95 -8.99 5.63
CA ASP A 59 -1.59 -7.90 6.39
C ASP A 59 -3.12 -7.90 6.29
N LEU A 60 -3.67 -9.12 6.30
CA LEU A 60 -5.10 -9.41 6.22
C LEU A 60 -5.66 -9.97 7.53
N CYS A 61 -5.15 -9.50 8.68
CA CYS A 61 -5.73 -9.86 9.97
C CYS A 61 -7.10 -9.18 10.13
N TYR A 62 -8.15 -9.98 10.37
CA TYR A 62 -9.50 -9.44 10.54
C TYR A 62 -9.61 -8.70 11.88
N PRO A 63 -10.29 -7.53 11.93
CA PRO A 63 -10.55 -6.87 13.19
C PRO A 63 -11.39 -7.78 14.09
N CYS A 64 -10.93 -7.99 15.32
CA CYS A 64 -11.71 -8.67 16.34
C CYS A 64 -12.91 -7.81 16.81
N GLU A 65 -13.83 -8.38 17.58
CA GLU A 65 -15.03 -7.65 18.03
C GLU A 65 -14.70 -6.35 18.77
N THR A 66 -13.65 -6.34 19.60
CA THR A 66 -13.18 -5.14 20.29
C THR A 66 -12.68 -4.08 19.31
N GLU A 67 -11.94 -4.47 18.27
CA GLU A 67 -11.43 -3.55 17.25
C GLU A 67 -12.57 -2.99 16.41
N LYS A 68 -13.57 -3.82 16.04
CA LYS A 68 -14.80 -3.36 15.37
C LYS A 68 -15.53 -2.31 16.19
N GLU A 69 -15.73 -2.54 17.50
CA GLU A 69 -16.35 -1.54 18.38
C GLU A 69 -15.57 -0.21 18.44
N TRP A 70 -14.24 -0.26 18.30
CA TRP A 70 -13.43 0.96 18.23
C TRP A 70 -13.54 1.64 16.86
N LEU A 71 -13.55 0.87 15.77
CA LEU A 71 -13.72 1.35 14.40
C LEU A 71 -15.10 2.03 14.24
N ASP A 72 -16.16 1.45 14.80
CA ASP A 72 -17.52 2.01 14.76
C ASP A 72 -17.65 3.38 15.43
N LYS A 73 -16.77 3.66 16.41
CA LYS A 73 -16.78 4.90 17.19
C LYS A 73 -15.78 5.93 16.70
N LEU A 74 -14.93 5.55 15.73
CA LEU A 74 -13.84 6.40 15.23
C LEU A 74 -14.40 7.57 14.41
N ASP A 75 -14.08 8.80 14.80
CA ASP A 75 -14.38 9.97 13.97
C ASP A 75 -13.42 10.06 12.78
N LEU A 76 -13.83 9.50 11.65
CA LEU A 76 -13.08 9.53 10.39
C LEU A 76 -12.85 10.96 9.86
N THR A 77 -13.64 11.94 10.28
CA THR A 77 -13.45 13.35 9.88
C THR A 77 -12.32 14.04 10.64
N SER A 78 -11.87 13.47 11.77
CA SER A 78 -10.80 14.01 12.59
C SER A 78 -9.44 13.39 12.27
N ASP A 79 -8.57 14.14 11.59
CA ASP A 79 -7.20 13.68 11.31
C ASP A 79 -6.45 13.29 12.59
N ALA A 80 -6.64 14.03 13.68
CA ALA A 80 -5.97 13.75 14.93
C ALA A 80 -6.42 12.42 15.54
N GLU A 81 -7.72 12.11 15.46
CA GLU A 81 -8.28 10.88 16.01
C GLU A 81 -7.86 9.67 15.17
N VAL A 82 -7.97 9.77 13.84
CA VAL A 82 -7.54 8.70 12.93
C VAL A 82 -6.04 8.45 13.05
N SER A 83 -5.22 9.51 13.16
CA SER A 83 -3.79 9.36 13.39
C SER A 83 -3.47 8.66 14.71
N LEU A 84 -4.16 9.03 15.79
CA LEU A 84 -3.98 8.39 17.10
C LEU A 84 -4.44 6.92 17.05
N PHE A 85 -5.55 6.65 16.37
CA PHE A 85 -6.08 5.31 16.18
C PHE A 85 -5.10 4.42 15.42
N SER A 86 -4.55 4.91 14.29
CA SER A 86 -3.58 4.16 13.50
C SER A 86 -2.34 3.79 14.33
N TRP A 87 -1.89 4.66 15.22
CA TRP A 87 -0.75 4.39 16.08
C TRP A 87 -1.07 3.45 17.26
N ALA A 88 -2.19 3.68 17.96
CA ALA A 88 -2.43 3.08 19.28
C ALA A 88 -3.48 1.95 19.31
N LYS A 89 -4.32 1.81 18.27
CA LYS A 89 -5.52 0.96 18.30
C LYS A 89 -5.56 -0.13 17.25
N LEU A 90 -4.87 0.06 16.13
CA LEU A 90 -4.66 -1.03 15.17
C LEU A 90 -3.82 -2.15 15.80
N ALA A 91 -4.01 -3.37 15.28
CA ALA A 91 -3.36 -4.58 15.76
C ALA A 91 -1.86 -4.36 16.02
N GLY A 92 -1.38 -4.84 17.17
CA GLY A 92 0.00 -4.63 17.62
C GLY A 92 1.03 -5.17 16.63
N ASN A 93 0.68 -6.25 15.91
CA ASN A 93 1.51 -6.91 14.92
C ASN A 93 1.64 -6.15 13.58
N ASN A 94 0.96 -5.01 13.44
CA ASN A 94 0.95 -4.21 12.20
C ASN A 94 0.24 -4.87 11.00
N ASP A 95 -0.57 -5.89 11.22
CA ASP A 95 -1.10 -6.80 10.18
C ASP A 95 -2.60 -6.64 9.89
N GLY A 96 -3.25 -5.61 10.46
CA GLY A 96 -4.71 -5.46 10.45
C GLY A 96 -5.25 -4.23 9.73
N HIS A 97 -4.39 -3.30 9.30
CA HIS A 97 -4.82 -2.00 8.74
C HIS A 97 -5.63 -2.15 7.45
N ILE A 98 -5.32 -3.12 6.60
CA ILE A 98 -6.04 -3.36 5.34
C ILE A 98 -7.49 -3.75 5.63
N LEU A 99 -7.73 -4.78 6.44
CA LEU A 99 -9.09 -5.23 6.72
C LEU A 99 -9.85 -4.29 7.66
N CYS A 100 -9.16 -3.52 8.51
CA CYS A 100 -9.79 -2.41 9.23
C CYS A 100 -10.26 -1.31 8.28
N ALA A 101 -9.47 -0.98 7.25
CA ALA A 101 -9.86 0.01 6.24
C ALA A 101 -11.04 -0.50 5.39
N ALA A 102 -11.02 -1.76 4.97
CA ALA A 102 -12.11 -2.36 4.22
C ALA A 102 -13.40 -2.47 5.05
N TYR A 103 -13.30 -2.82 6.34
CA TYR A 103 -14.46 -2.83 7.26
C TYR A 103 -15.19 -1.47 7.34
N LEU A 104 -14.44 -0.37 7.16
CA LEU A 104 -14.96 1.00 7.13
C LEU A 104 -15.27 1.52 5.71
N ASN A 105 -15.25 0.66 4.70
CA ASN A 105 -15.44 1.02 3.28
C ASN A 105 -14.46 2.09 2.77
N LEU A 106 -13.24 2.12 3.32
CA LEU A 106 -12.20 3.07 2.91
C LEU A 106 -11.41 2.58 1.69
N ILE A 107 -11.47 1.29 1.39
CA ILE A 107 -10.85 0.65 0.25
C ILE A 107 -11.83 -0.35 -0.36
N GLY A 108 -11.74 -0.56 -1.68
CA GLY A 108 -12.56 -1.51 -2.43
C GLY A 108 -12.02 -2.93 -2.34
N ASP A 109 -12.03 -3.63 -3.46
CA ASP A 109 -11.40 -4.95 -3.57
C ASP A 109 -9.89 -4.87 -3.28
N ILE A 110 -9.34 -5.96 -2.75
CA ILE A 110 -7.99 -6.05 -2.23
C ILE A 110 -7.18 -7.05 -3.04
N TYR A 111 -6.05 -6.59 -3.58
CA TYR A 111 -5.13 -7.38 -4.39
C TYR A 111 -3.73 -7.29 -3.76
N VAL A 112 -3.28 -8.38 -3.13
CA VAL A 112 -1.98 -8.41 -2.44
C VAL A 112 -1.04 -9.36 -3.18
N HIS A 113 0.11 -8.85 -3.64
CA HIS A 113 1.21 -9.70 -4.06
C HIS A 113 2.16 -9.90 -2.88
N CYS A 114 2.15 -11.12 -2.32
CA CYS A 114 2.93 -11.47 -1.14
C CYS A 114 3.68 -12.80 -1.24
N ARG A 115 4.52 -13.08 -0.25
CA ARG A 115 5.29 -14.33 -0.11
C ARG A 115 4.89 -15.15 1.12
N GLN A 116 4.25 -14.55 2.10
CA GLN A 116 3.84 -15.22 3.33
C GLN A 116 2.82 -16.35 3.05
N GLU A 117 3.14 -17.57 3.50
CA GLU A 117 2.26 -18.74 3.47
C GLU A 117 1.78 -19.09 4.89
N LEU A 118 0.48 -19.02 5.14
CA LEU A 118 -0.15 -19.27 6.45
C LEU A 118 -0.87 -20.62 6.54
N GLY A 119 -0.94 -21.37 5.44
CA GLY A 119 -1.60 -22.67 5.36
C GLY A 119 -2.03 -23.08 3.95
N GLN A 120 -2.71 -24.23 3.85
CA GLN A 120 -3.15 -24.79 2.56
C GLN A 120 -4.08 -23.87 1.77
N ASP A 121 -4.84 -23.03 2.48
CA ASP A 121 -5.85 -22.15 1.92
C ASP A 121 -5.36 -20.72 1.68
N THR A 122 -4.05 -20.46 1.89
CA THR A 122 -3.45 -19.12 1.76
C THR A 122 -3.84 -18.41 0.45
N TRP A 123 -3.91 -19.14 -0.65
CA TRP A 123 -4.08 -18.59 -2.00
C TRP A 123 -5.52 -18.67 -2.51
N LYS A 124 -6.47 -19.04 -1.64
CA LYS A 124 -7.88 -18.98 -1.98
C LYS A 124 -8.35 -17.53 -1.92
N ASP A 125 -9.19 -17.17 -2.89
CA ASP A 125 -9.93 -15.92 -2.85
C ASP A 125 -10.88 -15.93 -1.65
N GLU A 126 -10.99 -14.79 -0.98
CA GLU A 126 -11.86 -14.57 0.17
C GLU A 126 -12.79 -13.38 -0.10
N GLU A 127 -13.79 -13.23 0.75
CA GLU A 127 -14.68 -12.07 0.75
C GLU A 127 -14.81 -11.51 2.17
N LEU A 128 -14.74 -10.19 2.29
CA LEU A 128 -15.16 -9.45 3.49
C LEU A 128 -16.48 -8.74 3.20
N ILE A 129 -17.40 -8.81 4.16
CA ILE A 129 -18.58 -7.91 4.21
C ILE A 129 -18.25 -6.79 5.19
N ASP A 130 -18.28 -5.55 4.73
CA ASP A 130 -18.01 -4.39 5.57
C ASP A 130 -19.17 -4.06 6.53
N ASN A 131 -19.00 -3.04 7.36
CA ASN A 131 -20.03 -2.61 8.31
C ASN A 131 -21.28 -2.00 7.66
N TYR A 132 -21.23 -1.73 6.35
CA TYR A 132 -22.32 -1.12 5.57
C TYR A 132 -22.99 -2.13 4.63
N GLY A 133 -22.54 -3.37 4.60
CA GLY A 133 -23.06 -4.45 3.75
C GLY A 133 -22.44 -4.53 2.35
N ASN A 134 -21.39 -3.76 2.06
CA ASN A 134 -20.63 -3.88 0.81
C ASN A 134 -19.75 -5.13 0.85
N ARG A 135 -19.50 -5.69 -0.34
CA ARG A 135 -18.62 -6.84 -0.54
C ARG A 135 -17.26 -6.36 -1.02
N HIS A 136 -16.21 -6.92 -0.44
CA HIS A 136 -14.82 -6.70 -0.84
C HIS A 136 -14.20 -8.05 -1.16
N ALA A 137 -13.78 -8.26 -2.41
CA ALA A 137 -13.01 -9.43 -2.78
C ALA A 137 -11.56 -9.28 -2.26
N ILE A 138 -11.00 -10.37 -1.74
CA ILE A 138 -9.62 -10.42 -1.25
C ILE A 138 -8.88 -11.46 -2.07
N LYS A 139 -7.87 -11.03 -2.82
CA LYS A 139 -7.10 -11.86 -3.74
C LYS A 139 -5.61 -11.76 -3.44
N LYS A 140 -4.97 -12.93 -3.29
CA LYS A 140 -3.54 -13.05 -2.95
C LYS A 140 -2.78 -13.69 -4.09
N PHE A 141 -1.61 -13.16 -4.42
CA PHE A 141 -0.83 -13.57 -5.58
C PHE A 141 0.60 -13.93 -5.20
N LYS A 142 1.03 -15.15 -5.54
CA LYS A 142 2.44 -15.60 -5.44
C LYS A 142 3.35 -14.92 -6.45
N THR A 143 2.81 -14.50 -7.58
CA THR A 143 3.61 -14.04 -8.72
C THR A 143 3.04 -12.76 -9.29
N TYR A 144 3.95 -11.87 -9.67
CA TYR A 144 3.66 -10.63 -10.37
C TYR A 144 2.78 -10.85 -11.60
N LYS A 145 3.02 -11.91 -12.38
CA LYS A 145 2.22 -12.23 -13.58
C LYS A 145 0.77 -12.58 -13.25
N ALA A 146 0.52 -13.26 -12.13
CA ALA A 146 -0.84 -13.60 -11.72
C ALA A 146 -1.61 -12.34 -11.26
N LEU A 147 -0.96 -11.46 -10.48
CA LEU A 147 -1.52 -10.15 -10.12
C LEU A 147 -1.84 -9.33 -11.37
N GLN A 148 -0.89 -9.22 -12.30
CA GLN A 148 -1.08 -8.53 -13.58
C GLN A 148 -2.27 -9.10 -14.35
N GLY A 149 -2.36 -10.44 -14.47
CA GLY A 149 -3.48 -11.09 -15.16
C GLY A 149 -4.83 -10.78 -14.50
N ALA A 150 -4.90 -10.77 -13.18
CA ALA A 150 -6.13 -10.45 -12.46
C ALA A 150 -6.56 -9.00 -12.67
N LEU A 151 -5.66 -8.03 -12.49
CA LEU A 151 -5.97 -6.61 -12.59
C LEU A 151 -6.29 -6.17 -14.02
N LEU A 152 -5.56 -6.65 -15.03
CA LEU A 152 -5.84 -6.32 -16.43
C LEU A 152 -7.21 -6.84 -16.91
N ASN A 153 -7.76 -7.87 -16.26
CA ASN A 153 -9.08 -8.43 -16.55
C ASN A 153 -10.17 -7.96 -15.56
N SER A 154 -9.82 -7.09 -14.61
CA SER A 154 -10.75 -6.56 -13.63
C SER A 154 -11.56 -5.39 -14.19
N SER A 155 -12.66 -5.04 -13.50
CA SER A 155 -13.46 -3.84 -13.78
C SER A 155 -13.03 -2.63 -12.95
N GLU A 156 -11.88 -2.69 -12.28
CA GLU A 156 -11.42 -1.62 -11.39
C GLU A 156 -11.10 -0.34 -12.17
N THR A 157 -11.59 0.79 -11.64
CA THR A 157 -11.46 2.11 -12.28
C THR A 157 -10.56 3.08 -11.52
N SER A 158 -10.20 2.75 -10.28
CA SER A 158 -9.38 3.59 -9.41
C SER A 158 -8.60 2.75 -8.42
N VAL A 159 -7.36 3.14 -8.12
CA VAL A 159 -6.40 2.36 -7.34
C VAL A 159 -5.77 3.21 -6.24
N PHE A 160 -5.71 2.69 -5.02
CA PHE A 160 -4.65 3.02 -4.07
C PHE A 160 -3.53 2.02 -4.26
N PHE A 161 -2.34 2.54 -4.56
CA PHE A 161 -1.16 1.71 -4.74
C PHE A 161 -0.31 1.78 -3.49
N ASP A 162 0.09 0.64 -2.98
CA ASP A 162 0.80 0.48 -1.73
C ASP A 162 2.03 -0.41 -1.96
N ILE A 163 3.18 0.01 -1.43
CA ILE A 163 4.42 -0.77 -1.47
C ILE A 163 5.00 -0.81 -0.06
N ASP A 164 5.02 -1.99 0.55
CA ASP A 164 5.97 -2.24 1.62
C ASP A 164 7.34 -2.56 1.01
N LEU A 165 8.39 -1.87 1.48
CA LEU A 165 9.75 -2.10 0.99
C LEU A 165 10.28 -3.48 1.35
N ASP A 166 9.72 -4.13 2.36
CA ASP A 166 10.10 -5.48 2.74
C ASP A 166 9.74 -6.53 1.67
N PHE A 167 8.84 -6.18 0.74
CA PHE A 167 8.49 -6.96 -0.44
C PHE A 167 9.71 -7.28 -1.31
N PHE A 168 10.79 -6.51 -1.23
CA PHE A 168 12.02 -6.79 -1.98
C PHE A 168 12.91 -7.84 -1.32
N SER A 169 12.57 -8.30 -0.11
CA SER A 169 13.18 -9.45 0.54
C SER A 169 12.63 -10.77 -0.04
N ILE A 170 13.51 -11.74 -0.31
CA ILE A 170 13.13 -13.11 -0.71
C ILE A 170 13.06 -13.98 0.54
N LYS A 171 14.20 -14.13 1.22
CA LYS A 171 14.25 -14.66 2.59
C LYS A 171 14.14 -13.49 3.55
N ASN A 172 13.09 -13.48 4.37
CA ASN A 172 12.89 -12.49 5.42
C ASN A 172 13.18 -13.16 6.76
N GLY A 173 14.36 -12.85 7.33
CA GLY A 173 14.89 -13.55 8.49
C GLY A 173 14.08 -13.36 9.77
N LEU A 174 13.22 -12.34 9.84
CA LEU A 174 12.30 -12.15 10.97
C LEU A 174 11.11 -13.09 10.87
N SER A 175 10.66 -13.40 9.66
CA SER A 175 9.49 -14.26 9.43
C SER A 175 9.78 -15.74 9.69
N ASP A 176 11.04 -16.19 9.60
CA ASP A 176 11.46 -17.57 9.87
C ASP A 176 12.35 -17.73 11.12
N GLY A 177 12.64 -16.62 11.81
CA GLY A 177 13.50 -16.58 13.00
C GLY A 177 15.00 -16.81 12.73
N SER A 178 15.42 -16.89 11.47
CA SER A 178 16.82 -17.10 11.09
C SER A 178 17.68 -15.83 11.15
N PHE A 179 17.04 -14.66 11.09
CA PHE A 179 17.68 -13.35 10.91
C PHE A 179 18.57 -13.23 9.65
N GLU A 180 18.42 -14.15 8.69
CA GLU A 180 19.10 -14.09 7.40
C GLU A 180 18.21 -13.46 6.33
N PHE A 181 18.79 -12.54 5.55
CA PHE A 181 18.07 -11.84 4.50
C PHE A 181 18.70 -12.06 3.13
N THR A 182 17.85 -12.35 2.15
CA THR A 182 18.19 -12.31 0.72
C THR A 182 17.19 -11.42 0.01
N TYR A 183 17.57 -10.88 -1.15
CA TYR A 183 16.81 -9.82 -1.79
C TYR A 183 16.64 -10.08 -3.29
N LEU A 184 15.58 -9.51 -3.87
CA LEU A 184 15.43 -9.41 -5.30
C LEU A 184 16.62 -8.66 -5.89
N GLN A 185 16.99 -9.02 -7.12
CA GLN A 185 18.02 -8.28 -7.84
C GLN A 185 17.47 -6.91 -8.24
N GLU A 186 18.32 -5.88 -8.20
CA GLU A 186 17.90 -4.52 -8.57
C GLU A 186 17.27 -4.45 -9.96
N GLN A 187 17.82 -5.16 -10.94
CA GLN A 187 17.27 -5.20 -12.30
C GLN A 187 15.87 -5.84 -12.34
N GLU A 188 15.59 -6.81 -11.47
CA GLU A 188 14.27 -7.41 -11.33
C GLU A 188 13.26 -6.41 -10.77
N ILE A 189 13.64 -5.67 -9.73
CA ILE A 189 12.82 -4.60 -9.15
C ILE A 189 12.54 -3.51 -10.20
N ARG A 190 13.57 -3.04 -10.92
CA ARG A 190 13.42 -2.05 -11.99
C ARG A 190 12.47 -2.52 -13.09
N THR A 191 12.57 -3.78 -13.50
CA THR A 191 11.70 -4.36 -14.55
C THR A 191 10.26 -4.49 -14.06
N MET A 192 10.08 -4.85 -12.79
CA MET A 192 8.77 -4.99 -12.16
C MET A 192 8.07 -3.64 -12.02
N LEU A 193 8.80 -2.62 -11.58
CA LEU A 193 8.31 -1.27 -11.33
C LEU A 193 8.45 -0.33 -12.54
N ASP A 194 8.81 -0.82 -13.71
CA ASP A 194 8.94 0.03 -14.90
C ASP A 194 7.57 0.63 -15.27
N LYS A 195 7.49 1.94 -15.55
CA LYS A 195 6.22 2.61 -15.88
C LYS A 195 5.52 2.04 -17.13
N ASP A 196 6.30 1.44 -18.03
CA ASP A 196 5.83 0.82 -19.28
C ASP A 196 5.56 -0.68 -19.08
N ASN A 197 5.83 -1.23 -17.89
CA ASN A 197 5.35 -2.54 -17.49
C ASN A 197 3.80 -2.54 -17.50
N PRO A 198 3.12 -3.52 -18.13
CA PRO A 198 1.66 -3.49 -18.28
C PRO A 198 0.87 -3.30 -16.98
N LEU A 199 1.31 -3.92 -15.88
CA LEU A 199 0.63 -3.76 -14.59
C LEU A 199 0.85 -2.36 -14.00
N ILE A 200 2.09 -1.86 -13.99
CA ILE A 200 2.38 -0.53 -13.44
C ILE A 200 1.71 0.55 -14.28
N HIS A 201 1.74 0.42 -15.60
CA HIS A 201 1.02 1.30 -16.51
C HIS A 201 -0.48 1.34 -16.16
N TRP A 202 -1.10 0.17 -16.00
CA TRP A 202 -2.51 0.04 -15.62
C TRP A 202 -2.82 0.68 -14.25
N ILE A 203 -1.94 0.50 -13.26
CA ILE A 203 -2.04 1.12 -11.93
C ILE A 203 -1.96 2.65 -12.05
N PHE A 204 -0.95 3.16 -12.76
CA PHE A 204 -0.71 4.59 -12.91
C PHE A 204 -1.80 5.33 -13.67
N GLU A 205 -2.50 4.67 -14.60
CA GLU A 205 -3.69 5.24 -15.22
C GLU A 205 -4.84 5.50 -14.24
N ARG A 206 -4.89 4.74 -13.13
CA ARG A 206 -6.02 4.69 -12.19
C ARG A 206 -5.67 5.23 -10.80
N LEU A 207 -4.45 5.75 -10.63
CA LEU A 207 -3.89 6.05 -9.32
C LEU A 207 -4.63 7.20 -8.62
N LYS A 208 -5.12 6.96 -7.40
CA LYS A 208 -5.75 7.97 -6.54
C LYS A 208 -4.94 8.30 -5.28
N GLY A 209 -3.95 7.48 -4.96
CA GLY A 209 -3.03 7.70 -3.85
C GLY A 209 -1.93 6.63 -3.84
N PHE A 210 -0.76 6.99 -3.31
CA PHE A 210 0.40 6.11 -3.31
C PHE A 210 1.05 6.09 -1.91
N THR A 211 1.06 4.93 -1.27
CA THR A 211 1.74 4.71 0.01
C THR A 211 3.03 3.89 -0.17
N ILE A 212 4.04 4.21 0.62
CA ILE A 212 5.27 3.42 0.73
C ILE A 212 5.59 3.24 2.22
N ALA A 213 5.56 2.00 2.70
CA ALA A 213 5.98 1.64 4.05
C ALA A 213 7.45 1.20 4.02
N THR A 214 8.28 1.77 4.89
CA THR A 214 9.73 1.52 4.82
C THR A 214 10.19 0.33 5.67
N GLU A 215 9.44 -0.01 6.72
CA GLU A 215 9.67 -1.14 7.64
C GLU A 215 11.12 -1.63 7.77
N PRO A 216 12.02 -0.81 8.36
CA PRO A 216 13.45 -1.10 8.38
C PRO A 216 13.81 -2.48 8.89
N GLU A 217 13.12 -2.98 9.91
CA GLU A 217 13.43 -4.27 10.53
C GLU A 217 13.17 -5.44 9.55
N HIS A 218 12.03 -5.41 8.85
CA HIS A 218 11.64 -6.41 7.85
C HIS A 218 12.47 -6.32 6.56
N CYS A 219 13.11 -5.18 6.31
CA CYS A 219 14.13 -5.03 5.26
C CYS A 219 15.53 -5.56 5.66
N GLY A 220 15.76 -5.99 6.90
CA GLY A 220 17.12 -6.33 7.39
C GLY A 220 17.95 -5.12 7.83
N GLY A 221 17.29 -3.99 8.13
CA GLY A 221 17.84 -2.80 8.74
C GLY A 221 17.59 -1.50 7.96
N LEU A 222 17.74 -0.37 8.65
CA LEU A 222 17.50 1.00 8.13
C LEU A 222 18.24 1.30 6.82
N LEU A 223 19.52 0.92 6.71
CA LEU A 223 20.30 1.18 5.50
C LEU A 223 19.80 0.37 4.29
N ARG A 224 19.20 -0.80 4.53
CA ARG A 224 18.67 -1.62 3.44
C ARG A 224 17.34 -1.08 2.95
N SER A 225 16.44 -0.78 3.88
CA SER A 225 15.17 -0.09 3.60
C SER A 225 15.39 1.20 2.80
N ASN A 226 16.30 2.07 3.24
CA ASN A 226 16.61 3.30 2.50
C ASN A 226 17.18 3.05 1.09
N LYS A 227 17.90 1.95 0.85
CA LYS A 227 18.34 1.59 -0.51
C LYS A 227 17.18 1.21 -1.41
N PHE A 228 16.14 0.56 -0.88
CA PHE A 228 14.94 0.27 -1.65
C PHE A 228 14.12 1.54 -1.93
N LEU A 229 14.02 2.44 -0.95
CA LEU A 229 13.38 3.74 -1.15
C LEU A 229 14.10 4.57 -2.21
N ASP A 230 15.44 4.60 -2.16
CA ASP A 230 16.29 5.25 -3.15
C ASP A 230 16.10 4.63 -4.54
N LEU A 231 16.04 3.31 -4.65
CA LEU A 231 15.75 2.63 -5.91
C LEU A 231 14.38 3.01 -6.49
N ILE A 232 13.32 3.07 -5.66
CA ILE A 232 12.00 3.56 -6.12
C ILE A 232 12.10 5.02 -6.57
N SER A 233 12.82 5.85 -5.82
CA SER A 233 13.08 7.25 -6.18
C SER A 233 13.76 7.36 -7.55
N GLU A 234 14.78 6.53 -7.80
CA GLU A 234 15.46 6.44 -9.07
C GLU A 234 14.60 5.81 -10.20
N ILE A 235 13.56 5.05 -9.90
CA ILE A 235 12.67 4.52 -10.95
C ILE A 235 11.66 5.60 -11.34
N TYR A 236 11.09 6.30 -10.36
CA TYR A 236 9.91 7.14 -10.60
C TYR A 236 10.14 8.65 -10.59
N PHE A 237 11.09 9.20 -9.82
CA PHE A 237 11.10 10.63 -9.51
C PHE A 237 12.35 11.38 -10.00
N ASN A 238 12.16 12.63 -10.43
CA ASN A 238 13.25 13.57 -10.72
C ASN A 238 12.80 15.04 -10.49
N PRO A 239 13.48 15.83 -9.64
CA PRO A 239 14.54 15.40 -8.71
C PRO A 239 14.04 14.34 -7.72
N GLU A 240 14.95 13.79 -6.93
CA GLU A 240 14.69 12.71 -5.97
C GLU A 240 13.48 12.99 -5.04
N LEU A 241 12.90 11.92 -4.52
CA LEU A 241 11.72 11.98 -3.66
C LEU A 241 11.92 12.97 -2.49
N PHE A 242 10.91 13.81 -2.23
CA PHE A 242 10.93 14.89 -1.24
C PHE A 242 11.89 16.06 -1.49
N SER A 243 12.59 16.09 -2.63
CA SER A 243 13.29 17.29 -3.07
C SER A 243 12.33 18.37 -3.58
N PRO A 244 12.71 19.67 -3.50
CA PRO A 244 11.94 20.74 -4.12
C PRO A 244 11.69 20.45 -5.60
N LYS A 245 10.43 20.64 -6.04
CA LYS A 245 9.97 20.38 -7.42
C LYS A 245 10.05 18.91 -7.86
N CYS A 246 10.20 17.95 -6.95
CA CYS A 246 10.08 16.52 -7.24
C CYS A 246 8.80 16.23 -8.03
N ASN A 247 8.93 15.50 -9.14
CA ASN A 247 7.83 14.98 -9.93
C ASN A 247 8.24 13.69 -10.64
N TRP A 248 7.31 13.04 -11.35
CA TRP A 248 7.60 11.85 -12.16
C TRP A 248 8.66 12.13 -13.23
N LYS A 249 9.58 11.19 -13.45
CA LYS A 249 10.69 11.29 -14.41
C LYS A 249 10.25 11.57 -15.85
N TRP A 250 9.05 11.14 -16.21
CA TRP A 250 8.49 11.28 -17.55
C TRP A 250 7.58 12.51 -17.70
N LYS A 251 7.36 13.30 -16.65
CA LYS A 251 6.62 14.56 -16.76
C LYS A 251 7.58 15.70 -17.14
N PRO A 252 7.08 16.75 -17.83
CA PRO A 252 7.89 17.93 -18.11
C PRO A 252 8.51 18.52 -16.83
N LYS A 253 9.78 18.94 -16.92
CA LYS A 253 10.43 19.64 -15.82
C LYS A 253 9.79 21.03 -15.64
N TYR A 254 9.62 21.45 -14.39
CA TYR A 254 9.19 22.80 -14.02
C TYR A 254 10.18 23.89 -14.45
#